data_AF-A0A7G8WP41-F1
#
_entry.id   AF-A0A7G8WP41-F1
#
_cell.length_a   1.000
_cell.length_b   1.000
_cell.length_c   1.000
_cell.angle_alpha   90.00
_cell.angle_beta   90.00
_cell.angle_gamma   90.00
#
_symmetry.space_group_name_H-M   'P 1'
#
loop_
_entity.id
_entity.type
_entity.pdbx_description
1 polymer ?
#
loop_
_entity_poly.entity_id
_entity_poly.type
_entity_poly.pdbx_seq_one_letter_code
_entity_poly.pdbx_strand_id
1 'polypeptide(L)'
;MSSGQILTFGTDGSCLRNPDGPTGWAYICGDGTFTYGGRPSGTNQIGELMAILTVLRHHPDQRLEIQSDSAYAIGCSSTWKVGWQRAGYVRKTGPIANLDIIKEIHALLDSRAGTVTFVKVKAHLRDESVHPLNVRADDLAGRGARAAQAAGCEVEESGVWPGESGTVAPDAARSPSRPPVADLEPSPALQETGFLF
;
A
#
# COMPACT_ATOMS: atom_id res chain seq x y z
N MET A 1 17.89 15.33 -3.23
CA MET A 1 17.19 14.16 -2.64
C MET A 1 15.90 14.69 -2.03
N SER A 2 14.72 14.27 -2.51
CA SER A 2 13.44 14.71 -1.92
C SER A 2 13.12 13.84 -0.70
N SER A 3 13.72 14.17 0.44
CA SER A 3 13.72 13.34 1.66
C SER A 3 12.48 13.51 2.56
N GLY A 4 11.36 14.01 2.01
CA GLY A 4 10.15 14.35 2.78
C GLY A 4 8.89 13.56 2.42
N GLN A 5 8.74 13.15 1.17
CA GLN A 5 7.48 12.60 0.65
C GLN A 5 7.26 11.15 1.11
N ILE A 6 6.01 10.85 1.48
CA ILE A 6 5.53 9.49 1.70
C ILE A 6 4.94 8.99 0.38
N LEU A 7 5.33 7.79 -0.05
CA LEU A 7 4.72 7.11 -1.18
C LEU A 7 3.60 6.19 -0.66
N THR A 8 2.38 6.38 -1.17
CA THR A 8 1.23 5.56 -0.82
C THR A 8 1.01 4.48 -1.88
N PHE A 9 0.87 3.24 -1.44
CA PHE A 9 0.65 2.06 -2.29
C PHE A 9 -0.63 1.34 -1.89
N GLY A 10 -1.45 0.94 -2.86
CA GLY A 10 -2.42 -0.14 -2.69
C GLY A 10 -1.75 -1.49 -2.97
N THR A 11 -2.08 -2.52 -2.18
CA THR A 11 -1.54 -3.88 -2.31
C THR A 11 -2.63 -4.93 -2.13
N ASP A 12 -2.63 -5.93 -3.00
CA ASP A 12 -3.62 -7.02 -2.98
C ASP A 12 -3.01 -8.34 -3.49
N GLY A 13 -3.65 -9.45 -3.14
CA GLY A 13 -3.27 -10.82 -3.47
C GLY A 13 -4.46 -11.64 -3.94
N SER A 14 -4.30 -12.36 -5.04
CA SER A 14 -5.36 -13.14 -5.68
C SER A 14 -4.94 -14.58 -5.88
N CYS A 15 -5.85 -15.54 -5.71
CA CYS A 15 -5.59 -16.96 -5.94
C CYS A 15 -6.78 -17.60 -6.68
N LEU A 16 -6.60 -18.01 -7.93
CA LEU A 16 -7.70 -18.45 -8.82
C LEU A 16 -8.40 -19.73 -8.34
N ARG A 17 -7.69 -20.54 -7.54
CA ARG A 17 -8.24 -21.59 -6.69
C ARG A 17 -7.41 -21.62 -5.42
N ASN A 18 -8.02 -21.36 -4.28
CA ASN A 18 -7.33 -21.34 -2.99
C ASN A 18 -7.67 -22.61 -2.20
N PRO A 19 -6.70 -23.45 -1.80
CA PRO A 19 -5.25 -23.39 -2.09
C PRO A 19 -4.86 -24.02 -3.44
N ASP A 20 -3.55 -24.00 -3.70
CA ASP A 20 -2.80 -24.71 -4.75
C ASP A 20 -3.04 -24.26 -6.20
N GLY A 21 -3.85 -23.22 -6.41
CA GLY A 21 -4.07 -22.59 -7.71
C GLY A 21 -3.09 -21.46 -8.04
N PRO A 22 -3.10 -20.99 -9.31
CA PRO A 22 -2.34 -19.83 -9.74
C PRO A 22 -2.61 -18.63 -8.84
N THR A 23 -1.53 -18.05 -8.33
CA THR A 23 -1.54 -17.02 -7.29
C THR A 23 -0.82 -15.80 -7.82
N GLY A 24 -1.47 -14.65 -7.76
CA GLY A 24 -0.93 -13.37 -8.16
C GLY A 24 -0.89 -12.38 -6.99
N TRP A 25 -0.08 -11.36 -7.16
CA TRP A 25 0.09 -10.26 -6.23
C TRP A 25 0.32 -8.98 -7.01
N ALA A 26 -0.04 -7.85 -6.45
CA ALA A 26 0.25 -6.57 -7.08
C ALA A 26 0.40 -5.43 -6.08
N TYR A 27 1.09 -4.40 -6.53
CA TYR A 27 1.00 -3.07 -5.95
C TYR A 27 0.73 -2.01 -7.02
N ILE A 28 0.12 -0.91 -6.59
CA ILE A 28 -0.01 0.31 -7.38
C ILE A 28 0.24 1.53 -6.48
N CYS A 29 1.10 2.42 -6.94
CA CYS A 29 1.43 3.69 -6.29
C CYS A 29 0.34 4.75 -6.56
N GLY A 30 0.27 5.78 -5.72
CA GLY A 30 -0.56 6.97 -5.93
C GLY A 30 -0.18 7.85 -7.14
N ASP A 31 0.89 7.53 -7.87
CA ASP A 31 1.26 8.11 -9.17
C ASP A 31 0.91 7.22 -10.37
N GLY A 32 0.20 6.12 -10.13
CA GLY A 32 -0.29 5.19 -11.14
C GLY A 32 0.72 4.14 -11.56
N THR A 33 1.99 4.23 -11.14
CA THR A 33 2.97 3.17 -11.39
C THR A 33 2.57 1.90 -10.64
N PHE A 34 2.62 0.76 -11.32
CA PHE A 34 2.26 -0.53 -10.75
C PHE A 34 3.31 -1.59 -11.05
N THR A 35 3.30 -2.66 -10.25
CA THR A 35 3.86 -3.95 -10.62
C THR A 35 2.89 -5.04 -10.19
N TYR A 36 2.67 -6.01 -11.06
CA TYR A 36 2.01 -7.26 -10.70
C TYR A 36 2.97 -8.42 -10.94
N GLY A 37 2.84 -9.46 -10.12
CA GLY A 37 3.50 -10.73 -10.33
C GLY A 37 2.56 -11.91 -10.13
N GLY A 38 3.01 -13.10 -10.48
CA GLY A 38 2.26 -14.32 -10.23
C GLY A 38 3.11 -15.57 -10.30
N ARG A 39 2.58 -16.65 -9.73
CA ARG A 39 3.20 -17.98 -9.70
C ARG A 39 2.16 -19.10 -9.92
N PRO A 40 2.55 -20.28 -10.45
CA PRO A 40 1.59 -21.29 -10.90
C PRO A 40 0.75 -21.95 -9.79
N SER A 41 1.23 -21.94 -8.54
CA SER A 41 0.55 -22.58 -7.41
C SER A 41 0.87 -21.87 -6.08
N GLY A 42 -0.14 -21.57 -5.27
CA GLY A 42 0.02 -20.88 -3.98
C GLY A 42 -1.29 -20.77 -3.20
N THR A 43 -1.44 -19.71 -2.41
CA THR A 43 -2.66 -19.40 -1.63
C THR A 43 -2.92 -17.89 -1.66
N ASN A 44 -4.12 -17.44 -1.28
CA ASN A 44 -4.40 -16.00 -1.22
C ASN A 44 -3.44 -15.27 -0.25
N GLN A 45 -3.19 -15.88 0.91
CA GLN A 45 -2.23 -15.38 1.92
C GLN A 45 -0.81 -15.22 1.38
N ILE A 46 -0.39 -16.11 0.47
CA ILE A 46 0.91 -15.98 -0.22
C ILE A 46 0.90 -14.77 -1.14
N GLY A 47 -0.16 -14.57 -1.95
CA GLY A 47 -0.32 -13.38 -2.79
C GLY A 47 -0.29 -12.09 -1.97
N GLU A 48 -1.06 -12.03 -0.88
CA GLU A 48 -1.14 -10.86 0.02
C GLU A 48 0.23 -10.51 0.65
N LEU A 49 1.01 -11.51 1.07
CA LEU A 49 2.36 -11.30 1.59
C LEU A 49 3.36 -10.91 0.49
N MET A 50 3.27 -11.54 -0.69
CA MET A 50 4.12 -11.21 -1.84
C MET A 50 3.89 -9.77 -2.30
N ALA A 51 2.66 -9.25 -2.27
CA ALA A 51 2.36 -7.86 -2.60
C ALA A 51 3.15 -6.87 -1.71
N ILE A 52 3.12 -7.07 -0.39
CA ILE A 52 3.90 -6.27 0.56
C ILE A 52 5.40 -6.46 0.32
N LEU A 53 5.86 -7.71 0.14
CA LEU A 53 7.26 -8.01 -0.10
C LEU A 53 7.82 -7.31 -1.35
N THR A 54 7.07 -7.31 -2.46
CA THR A 54 7.49 -6.64 -3.70
C THR A 54 7.58 -5.12 -3.52
N VAL A 55 6.62 -4.48 -2.81
CA VAL A 55 6.73 -3.06 -2.45
C VAL A 55 8.00 -2.78 -1.64
N LEU A 56 8.29 -3.61 -0.63
CA LEU A 56 9.47 -3.44 0.23
C LEU A 56 10.79 -3.63 -0.53
N ARG A 57 10.84 -4.56 -1.49
CA ARG A 57 12.00 -4.79 -2.38
C ARG A 57 12.20 -3.64 -3.36
N HIS A 58 11.13 -3.10 -3.95
CA HIS A 58 11.21 -2.08 -5.01
C HIS A 58 11.39 -0.65 -4.47
N HIS A 59 10.98 -0.41 -3.22
CA HIS A 59 11.07 0.89 -2.55
C HIS A 59 11.81 0.78 -1.19
N PRO A 60 13.13 0.50 -1.20
CA PRO A 60 13.91 0.22 0.00
C PRO A 60 14.16 1.45 0.89
N ASP A 61 14.27 2.65 0.31
CA ASP A 61 14.72 3.85 1.04
C ASP A 61 13.57 4.79 1.43
N GLN A 62 12.47 4.78 0.69
CA GLN A 62 11.40 5.77 0.79
C GLN A 62 10.56 5.57 2.06
N ARG A 63 9.83 6.61 2.49
CA ARG A 63 8.79 6.46 3.50
C ARG A 63 7.52 5.95 2.82
N LEU A 64 6.93 4.89 3.33
CA LEU A 64 5.82 4.19 2.69
C LEU A 64 4.55 4.24 3.54
N GLU A 65 3.41 4.41 2.88
CA GLU A 65 2.11 4.00 3.38
C GLU A 65 1.62 2.84 2.51
N ILE A 66 1.34 1.68 3.12
CA ILE A 66 0.87 0.48 2.42
C ILE A 66 -0.57 0.20 2.83
N GLN A 67 -1.49 0.42 1.91
CA GLN A 67 -2.91 0.11 2.02
C GLN A 67 -3.14 -1.34 1.59
N SER A 68 -3.81 -2.13 2.45
CA SER A 68 -4.19 -3.50 2.12
C SER A 68 -5.49 -3.90 2.81
N ASP A 69 -6.30 -4.69 2.12
CA ASP A 69 -7.47 -5.33 2.69
C ASP A 69 -7.16 -6.64 3.43
N SER A 70 -5.90 -7.11 3.44
CA SER A 70 -5.49 -8.29 4.20
C SER A 70 -5.15 -7.96 5.65
N ALA A 71 -5.97 -8.46 6.59
CA ALA A 71 -5.62 -8.42 8.01
C ALA A 71 -4.45 -9.36 8.34
N TYR A 72 -4.25 -10.43 7.56
CA TYR A 72 -3.19 -11.40 7.77
C TYR A 72 -1.82 -10.83 7.37
N ALA A 73 -1.71 -10.24 6.18
CA ALA A 73 -0.46 -9.69 5.68
C ALA A 73 -0.03 -8.44 6.47
N ILE A 74 -0.96 -7.54 6.80
CA ILE A 74 -0.70 -6.43 7.75
C ILE A 74 -0.25 -6.98 9.10
N GLY A 75 -0.96 -7.97 9.67
CA GLY A 75 -0.65 -8.56 10.97
C GLY A 75 0.76 -9.18 11.03
N CYS A 76 1.14 -9.94 10.00
CA CYS A 76 2.49 -10.49 9.86
C CYS A 76 3.54 -9.39 9.76
N SER A 77 3.30 -8.39 8.91
CA SER A 77 4.29 -7.34 8.61
C SER A 77 4.44 -6.29 9.72
N SER A 78 3.51 -6.24 10.69
CA SER A 78 3.52 -5.24 11.77
C SER A 78 3.25 -5.84 13.15
N THR A 79 1.98 -6.05 13.50
CA THR A 79 1.50 -6.42 14.84
C THR A 79 2.24 -7.61 15.46
N TRP A 80 2.55 -8.64 14.67
CA TRP A 80 3.15 -9.88 15.17
C TRP A 80 4.68 -9.89 15.08
N LYS A 81 5.29 -8.98 14.30
CA LYS A 81 6.73 -8.96 13.98
C LYS A 81 7.63 -9.05 15.21
N VAL A 82 7.51 -8.08 16.13
CA VAL A 82 8.35 -7.97 17.33
C VAL A 82 8.15 -9.18 18.25
N GLY A 83 6.91 -9.65 18.40
CA GLY A 83 6.58 -10.82 19.22
C GLY A 83 7.19 -12.10 18.67
N TRP A 84 7.10 -12.33 17.35
CA TRP A 84 7.69 -13.49 16.69
C TRP A 84 9.21 -13.45 16.66
N GLN A 85 9.83 -12.29 16.39
CA GLN A 85 11.28 -12.11 16.45
C GLN A 85 11.82 -12.45 17.86
N ARG A 86 11.21 -11.90 18.92
CA ARG A 86 11.56 -12.20 20.31
C ARG A 86 11.38 -13.68 20.67
N ALA A 87 10.40 -14.37 20.07
CA ALA A 87 10.13 -15.78 20.28
C ALA A 87 10.94 -16.72 19.34
N GLY A 88 11.91 -16.21 18.58
CA GLY A 88 12.68 -17.01 17.63
C GLY A 88 11.82 -17.63 16.50
N TYR A 89 10.67 -17.02 16.22
CA TYR A 89 9.62 -17.52 15.32
C TYR A 89 8.95 -18.85 15.74
N VAL A 90 8.98 -19.15 17.04
CA VAL A 90 8.27 -20.30 17.62
C VAL A 90 6.97 -19.84 18.29
N ARG A 91 5.87 -20.57 18.09
CA ARG A 91 4.59 -20.35 18.79
C ARG A 91 4.02 -21.67 19.30
N LYS A 92 3.28 -21.62 20.42
CA LYS A 92 2.66 -22.80 21.04
C LYS A 92 1.61 -23.49 20.16
N THR A 93 1.03 -22.76 19.21
CA THR A 93 -0.05 -23.21 18.31
C THR A 93 0.44 -23.86 17.02
N GLY A 94 1.70 -24.33 16.98
CA GLY A 94 2.29 -24.99 15.80
C GLY A 94 3.07 -24.04 14.89
N PRO A 95 3.60 -24.50 13.74
CA PRO A 95 4.44 -23.70 12.86
C PRO A 95 3.73 -22.43 12.36
N ILE A 96 4.47 -21.33 12.18
CA ILE A 96 3.97 -20.13 11.49
C ILE A 96 3.91 -20.45 9.99
N ALA A 97 2.75 -20.27 9.36
CA ALA A 97 2.61 -20.45 7.91
C ALA A 97 3.31 -19.30 7.16
N ASN A 98 3.88 -19.58 5.99
CA ASN A 98 4.59 -18.62 5.13
C ASN A 98 5.78 -17.93 5.81
N LEU A 99 6.44 -18.62 6.76
CA LEU A 99 7.46 -18.07 7.64
C LEU A 99 8.72 -17.57 6.90
N ASP A 100 9.03 -18.18 5.76
CA ASP A 100 10.06 -17.76 4.82
C ASP A 100 9.80 -16.34 4.29
N ILE A 101 8.62 -16.12 3.69
CA ILE A 101 8.20 -14.80 3.15
C ILE A 101 8.13 -13.77 4.28
N ILE A 102 7.58 -14.14 5.44
CA ILE A 102 7.45 -13.27 6.63
C ILE A 102 8.84 -12.84 7.15
N LYS A 103 9.82 -13.76 7.20
CA LYS A 103 11.19 -13.43 7.62
C LYS A 103 11.87 -12.47 6.65
N GLU A 104 11.62 -12.58 5.35
CA GLU A 104 12.17 -11.64 4.37
C GLU A 104 11.54 -10.25 4.50
N ILE A 105 10.21 -10.17 4.63
CA ILE A 105 9.48 -8.93 4.95
C ILE A 105 10.07 -8.27 6.21
N HIS A 106 10.30 -9.05 7.27
CA HIS A 106 10.89 -8.54 8.50
C HIS A 106 12.31 -8.00 8.30
N ALA A 107 13.15 -8.70 7.54
CA ALA A 107 14.52 -8.27 7.26
C ALA A 107 14.54 -6.92 6.51
N LEU A 108 13.70 -6.76 5.48
CA LEU A 108 13.57 -5.51 4.73
C LEU A 108 12.99 -4.36 5.57
N LEU A 109 12.05 -4.67 6.48
CA LEU A 109 11.53 -3.69 7.44
C LEU A 109 12.55 -3.27 8.50
N ASP A 110 13.51 -4.13 8.84
CA ASP A 110 14.57 -3.83 9.80
C ASP A 110 15.79 -3.13 9.16
N SER A 111 16.07 -3.36 7.87
CA SER A 111 17.22 -2.78 7.17
C SER A 111 16.95 -1.44 6.48
N ARG A 112 15.69 -1.08 6.25
CA ARG A 112 15.30 0.14 5.52
C ARG A 112 15.49 1.43 6.32
N ALA A 113 15.83 2.51 5.63
CA ALA A 113 15.94 3.84 6.25
C ALA A 113 14.58 4.53 6.44
N GLY A 114 13.66 4.38 5.48
CA GLY A 114 12.34 5.01 5.51
C GLY A 114 11.30 4.24 6.32
N THR A 115 10.45 4.95 7.06
CA THR A 115 9.34 4.37 7.85
C THR A 115 8.28 3.71 6.97
N VAL A 116 7.65 2.63 7.45
CA VAL A 116 6.46 2.01 6.81
C VAL A 116 5.27 2.10 7.75
N THR A 117 4.15 2.65 7.25
CA THR A 117 2.84 2.64 7.89
C THR A 117 1.93 1.68 7.13
N PHE A 118 1.23 0.78 7.84
CA PHE A 118 0.21 -0.08 7.24
C PHE A 118 -1.18 0.47 7.52
N VAL A 119 -1.99 0.59 6.47
CA VAL A 119 -3.37 1.09 6.54
C VAL A 119 -4.31 -0.03 6.12
N LYS A 120 -5.20 -0.42 7.04
CA LYS A 120 -6.24 -1.41 6.79
C LYS A 120 -7.39 -0.75 6.03
N VAL A 121 -7.64 -1.19 4.80
CA VAL A 121 -8.81 -0.79 4.01
C VAL A 121 -9.90 -1.87 4.02
N LYS A 122 -11.10 -1.53 3.54
CA LYS A 122 -12.26 -2.43 3.56
C LYS A 122 -12.22 -3.40 2.38
N ALA A 123 -12.19 -4.69 2.71
CA ALA A 123 -12.17 -5.78 1.74
C ALA A 123 -13.40 -5.84 0.84
N HIS A 124 -13.18 -6.30 -0.39
CA HIS A 124 -14.19 -6.55 -1.42
C HIS A 124 -15.11 -5.36 -1.78
N LEU A 125 -14.73 -4.13 -1.43
CA LEU A 125 -15.32 -2.96 -2.07
C LEU A 125 -14.82 -2.89 -3.51
N ARG A 126 -15.75 -2.91 -4.48
CA ARG A 126 -15.46 -2.67 -5.91
C ARG A 126 -15.66 -1.22 -6.34
N ASP A 127 -15.90 -0.34 -5.37
CA ASP A 127 -16.13 1.08 -5.60
C ASP A 127 -14.80 1.84 -5.57
N GLU A 128 -14.28 2.17 -6.76
CA GLU A 128 -13.05 2.96 -6.91
C GLU A 128 -13.13 4.34 -6.26
N SER A 129 -14.32 4.89 -5.99
CA SER A 129 -14.44 6.20 -5.32
C SER A 129 -14.07 6.15 -3.83
N VAL A 130 -13.99 4.96 -3.23
CA VAL A 130 -13.70 4.77 -1.81
C VAL A 130 -12.23 4.38 -1.56
N HIS A 131 -11.72 3.37 -2.30
CA HIS A 131 -10.37 2.83 -2.13
C HIS A 131 -9.71 2.53 -3.49
N PRO A 132 -9.43 3.56 -4.32
CA PRO A 132 -9.02 3.37 -5.71
C PRO A 132 -7.77 2.48 -5.85
N LEU A 133 -6.75 2.69 -5.00
CA LEU A 133 -5.52 1.90 -5.05
C LEU A 133 -5.74 0.43 -4.71
N ASN A 134 -6.65 0.08 -3.80
CA ASN A 134 -6.95 -1.32 -3.49
C ASN A 134 -7.75 -1.98 -4.62
N VAL A 135 -8.76 -1.30 -5.18
CA VAL A 135 -9.57 -1.87 -6.28
C VAL A 135 -8.69 -2.17 -7.51
N ARG A 136 -7.75 -1.28 -7.81
CA ARG A 136 -6.80 -1.47 -8.90
C ARG A 136 -5.78 -2.57 -8.58
N ALA A 137 -5.36 -2.71 -7.33
CA ALA A 137 -4.51 -3.82 -6.89
C ALA A 137 -5.22 -5.18 -6.96
N ASP A 138 -6.52 -5.31 -6.61
CA ASP A 138 -7.33 -6.54 -6.80
C ASP A 138 -7.30 -7.00 -8.27
N ASP A 139 -7.58 -6.08 -9.21
CA ASP A 139 -7.55 -6.41 -10.63
C ASP A 139 -6.13 -6.79 -11.10
N LEU A 140 -5.10 -6.03 -10.73
CA LEU A 140 -3.70 -6.32 -11.08
C LEU A 140 -3.22 -7.67 -10.51
N ALA A 141 -3.55 -7.99 -9.25
CA ALA A 141 -3.23 -9.28 -8.65
C ALA A 141 -3.95 -10.42 -9.37
N GLY A 142 -5.22 -10.20 -9.76
CA GLY A 142 -5.96 -11.10 -10.63
C GLY A 142 -5.31 -11.29 -12.00
N ARG A 143 -4.77 -10.22 -12.61
CA ARG A 143 -4.01 -10.30 -13.88
C ARG A 143 -2.75 -11.14 -13.70
N GLY A 144 -1.96 -10.92 -12.63
CA GLY A 144 -0.78 -11.72 -12.31
C GLY A 144 -1.08 -13.20 -12.14
N ALA A 145 -2.17 -13.54 -11.44
CA ALA A 145 -2.60 -14.93 -11.26
C ALA A 145 -2.96 -15.60 -12.60
N ARG A 146 -3.64 -14.86 -13.50
CA ARG A 146 -3.99 -15.34 -14.86
C ARG A 146 -2.78 -15.42 -15.79
N ALA A 147 -1.85 -14.48 -15.70
CA ALA A 147 -0.61 -14.48 -16.47
C ALA A 147 0.29 -15.68 -16.10
N ALA A 148 0.46 -15.95 -14.80
CA ALA A 148 1.17 -17.14 -14.32
C ALA A 148 0.48 -18.45 -14.72
N GLN A 149 -0.86 -18.48 -14.73
CA GLN A 149 -1.63 -19.62 -15.24
C GLN A 149 -1.36 -19.88 -16.73
N ALA A 150 -1.32 -18.83 -17.55
CA ALA A 150 -1.10 -18.93 -18.99
C ALA A 150 0.35 -19.28 -19.34
N ALA A 151 1.32 -18.74 -18.59
CA ALA A 151 2.75 -18.98 -18.81
C ALA A 151 3.23 -20.33 -18.23
N GLY A 152 2.59 -20.83 -17.17
CA GLY A 152 3.02 -22.04 -16.45
C GLY A 152 4.27 -21.86 -15.57
N CYS A 153 4.76 -20.64 -15.43
CA CYS A 153 5.92 -20.26 -14.62
C CYS A 153 5.62 -19.01 -13.77
N GLU A 154 6.62 -18.51 -13.02
CA GLU A 154 6.51 -17.21 -12.38
C GLU A 154 6.65 -16.08 -13.41
N VAL A 155 5.90 -14.99 -13.19
CA VAL A 155 5.85 -13.81 -14.06
C VAL A 155 5.87 -12.54 -13.23
N GLU A 156 6.41 -11.45 -13.79
CA GLU A 156 6.33 -10.10 -13.24
C GLU A 156 6.22 -9.10 -14.39
N GLU A 157 5.37 -8.09 -14.24
CA GLU A 157 5.19 -6.99 -15.20
C GLU A 157 4.91 -5.67 -14.46
N SER A 158 5.59 -4.61 -14.89
CA SER A 158 5.41 -3.24 -14.37
C SER A 158 4.83 -2.33 -15.45
N GLY A 159 4.06 -1.32 -15.05
CA GLY A 159 3.45 -0.38 -15.97
C GLY A 159 2.88 0.86 -15.28
N VAL A 160 2.03 1.60 -15.99
CA VAL A 160 1.30 2.76 -15.48
C VAL A 160 -0.19 2.55 -15.71
N TRP A 161 -1.01 2.85 -14.71
CA TRP A 161 -2.46 2.65 -14.77
C TRP A 161 -3.12 3.60 -15.79
N PRO A 162 -4.08 3.12 -16.62
CA PRO A 162 -4.70 3.95 -17.65
C PRO A 162 -5.35 5.22 -17.08
N GLY A 163 -5.10 6.34 -17.75
CA GLY A 163 -5.60 7.67 -17.33
C GLY A 163 -4.66 8.43 -16.39
N GLU A 164 -3.62 7.79 -15.85
CA GLU A 164 -2.60 8.48 -15.05
C GLU A 164 -1.39 8.83 -15.92
N SER A 165 -1.25 10.12 -16.21
CA SER A 165 -0.13 10.67 -16.95
C SER A 165 1.10 10.74 -16.05
N GLY A 166 2.03 9.80 -16.21
CA GLY A 166 3.32 9.81 -15.52
C GLY A 166 4.13 11.07 -15.85
N THR A 167 3.98 12.12 -15.04
CA THR A 167 4.76 13.36 -15.13
C THR A 167 5.44 13.66 -13.81
N VAL A 168 6.57 13.00 -13.56
CA VAL A 168 7.59 13.54 -12.66
C VAL A 168 8.31 14.65 -13.42
N ALA A 169 7.75 15.86 -13.40
CA ALA A 169 8.43 17.03 -13.92
C ALA A 169 9.62 17.35 -13.00
N PRO A 170 10.83 17.64 -13.53
CA PRO A 170 11.93 18.13 -12.70
C PRO A 170 11.60 19.53 -12.17
N ASP A 171 12.00 19.76 -10.92
CA ASP A 171 11.73 20.96 -10.14
C ASP A 171 12.15 22.26 -10.87
N ALA A 172 11.19 23.13 -11.14
CA ALA A 172 11.40 24.45 -11.71
C ALA A 172 11.10 25.51 -10.64
N ALA A 173 12.16 25.95 -9.96
CA ALA A 173 12.09 26.90 -8.85
C ALA A 173 11.25 28.15 -9.19
N ARG A 174 10.26 28.44 -8.35
CA ARG A 174 9.56 29.73 -8.35
C ARG A 174 9.49 30.30 -6.94
N SER A 175 10.34 31.30 -6.67
CA SER A 175 10.37 32.03 -5.40
C SER A 175 8.99 32.65 -5.09
N PRO A 176 8.59 32.72 -3.80
CA PRO A 176 7.31 33.30 -3.42
C PRO A 176 7.34 34.84 -3.51
N SER A 177 6.77 35.40 -4.57
CA SER A 177 6.47 36.84 -4.66
C SER A 177 5.12 37.14 -3.99
N ARG A 178 5.15 37.82 -2.83
CA ARG A 178 3.97 38.31 -2.10
C ARG A 178 3.42 39.61 -2.74
N PRO A 179 2.11 39.70 -3.03
CA PRO A 179 1.38 40.96 -3.18
C PRO A 179 0.68 41.39 -1.87
N PRO A 180 0.15 42.63 -1.77
CA PRO A 180 0.05 43.34 -0.49
C PRO A 180 -1.18 43.02 0.36
N VAL A 181 -1.12 43.48 1.62
CA VAL A 181 -2.27 43.59 2.51
C VAL A 181 -3.14 44.75 2.03
N ALA A 182 -4.46 44.59 2.06
CA ALA A 182 -5.43 45.67 1.96
C ALA A 182 -6.47 45.49 3.06
N ASP A 183 -6.84 46.59 3.70
CA ASP A 183 -7.53 46.59 4.98
C ASP A 183 -9.02 46.18 4.89
N LEU A 184 -9.50 45.51 5.93
CA LEU A 184 -10.93 45.35 6.20
C LEU A 184 -11.20 45.80 7.64
N GLU A 185 -11.85 46.96 7.74
CA GLU A 185 -12.36 47.56 8.98
C GLU A 185 -13.32 46.62 9.73
N PRO A 186 -13.37 46.66 11.08
CA PRO A 186 -14.26 45.82 11.87
C PRO A 186 -15.71 46.32 11.83
N SER A 187 -16.65 45.42 11.52
CA SER A 187 -18.09 45.69 11.66
C SER A 187 -18.51 45.58 13.14
N PRO A 188 -19.34 46.49 13.67
CA PRO A 188 -19.52 46.65 15.12
C PRO A 188 -20.45 45.61 15.75
N ALA A 189 -20.23 45.39 17.06
CA ALA A 189 -21.12 44.61 17.91
C ALA A 189 -22.46 45.32 18.14
N LEU A 190 -23.55 44.54 18.20
CA LEU A 190 -24.81 44.96 18.80
C LEU A 190 -24.98 44.28 20.16
N GLN A 191 -25.09 45.09 21.21
CA GLN A 191 -25.42 44.69 22.58
C GLN A 191 -26.80 45.24 22.97
N GLU A 192 -27.63 44.38 23.58
CA GLU A 192 -28.77 44.68 24.49
C GLU A 192 -29.96 45.49 23.87
N THR A 193 -31.26 45.34 24.22
CA THR A 193 -32.06 44.76 25.33
C THR A 193 -33.35 44.10 24.74
N GLY A 194 -34.29 43.46 25.45
CA GLY A 194 -34.41 43.02 26.84
C GLY A 194 -35.87 42.96 27.36
N PHE A 195 -36.12 42.10 28.37
CA PHE A 195 -37.31 42.02 29.26
C PHE A 195 -38.69 41.46 28.78
N LEU A 196 -39.22 40.55 29.62
CA LEU A 196 -40.63 40.13 29.86
C LEU A 196 -41.36 39.34 28.75
N PHE A 197 -42.16 38.31 29.06
CA PHE A 197 -42.76 37.88 30.35
C PHE A 197 -42.36 36.45 30.75
#